data_AF-S3C271-F1
#
_entry.id   AF-S3C271-F1
#
_cell.length_a   1.000
_cell.length_b   1.000
_cell.length_c   1.000
_cell.angle_alpha   90.00
_cell.angle_beta   90.00
_cell.angle_gamma   90.00
#
_symmetry.space_group_name_H-M   'P 1'
#
loop_
_entity.id
_entity.type
_entity.pdbx_description
1 polymer ?
#
loop_
_entity_poly.entity_id
_entity_poly.type
_entity_poly.pdbx_seq_one_letter_code
_entity_poly.pdbx_strand_id
1 'polypeptide(L)'
;MKFTAAFVLALAGSALAKNKTGSTSTKSQCKQIAKLTALVDLASNTTALEAKAKNNATKVENIQAKASDAVASLATLTTNSTLMDACAQIASVEAMDDACSSMAKFESLIALAANTTALDDKTKNNATKAASIVAKASSAATKLDALASNTTLTQYCAVQSSLSDCKSIEKLQKTIASASNTTALEAKFGSDTKKIASVQSKATKASTELAALSSNSTLLDICSSAGINVAAAAAAAASSTSSSTATASKTSGAMRTDAWSMGALSALFAAALSVYMI
;
A
#
# COMPACT_ATOMS: atom_id res chain seq x y z
N MET A 1 -9.50 20.58 -7.72
CA MET A 1 -9.74 20.95 -6.31
C MET A 1 -11.19 20.78 -5.83
N LYS A 2 -12.24 21.01 -6.65
CA LYS A 2 -13.64 20.80 -6.20
C LYS A 2 -14.05 19.33 -5.97
N PHE A 3 -13.49 18.39 -6.74
CA PHE A 3 -13.75 16.94 -6.57
C PHE A 3 -13.15 16.37 -5.29
N THR A 4 -11.99 16.89 -4.87
CA THR A 4 -11.26 16.42 -3.68
C THR A 4 -12.07 16.66 -2.40
N ALA A 5 -12.80 17.77 -2.31
CA ALA A 5 -13.63 18.10 -1.14
C ALA A 5 -14.84 17.16 -0.97
N ALA A 6 -15.51 16.79 -2.06
CA ALA A 6 -16.63 15.84 -2.02
C ALA A 6 -16.17 14.43 -1.61
N PHE A 7 -14.99 14.03 -2.08
CA PHE A 7 -14.41 12.73 -1.77
C PHE A 7 -13.91 12.61 -0.32
N VAL A 8 -13.30 13.67 0.21
CA VAL A 8 -12.88 13.75 1.63
C VAL A 8 -14.09 13.71 2.57
N LEU A 9 -15.22 14.33 2.19
CA LEU A 9 -16.46 14.22 2.97
C LEU A 9 -17.02 12.79 3.01
N ALA A 10 -16.95 12.06 1.90
CA ALA A 10 -17.38 10.66 1.83
C ALA A 10 -16.52 9.73 2.71
N LEU A 11 -15.20 9.97 2.76
CA LEU A 11 -14.28 9.25 3.65
C LEU A 11 -14.52 9.58 5.13
N ALA A 12 -14.77 10.85 5.46
CA ALA A 12 -15.02 11.28 6.83
C ALA A 12 -16.29 10.67 7.45
N GLY A 13 -17.32 10.38 6.64
CA GLY A 13 -18.54 9.69 7.09
C GLY A 13 -18.30 8.29 7.66
N SER A 14 -17.21 7.63 7.27
CA SER A 14 -16.86 6.28 7.74
C SER A 14 -16.08 6.24 9.07
N ALA A 15 -15.60 7.38 9.56
CA ALA A 15 -14.83 7.48 10.80
C ALA A 15 -15.70 7.52 12.09
N LEU A 16 -17.01 7.68 11.96
CA LEU A 16 -17.95 7.88 13.08
C LEU A 16 -18.31 6.61 13.88
N ALA A 17 -17.77 5.43 13.54
CA ALA A 17 -18.20 4.16 14.13
C ALA A 17 -17.14 3.46 15.01
N LYS A 18 -16.25 4.21 15.69
CA LYS A 18 -15.32 3.63 16.69
C LYS A 18 -15.89 3.74 18.11
N ASN A 19 -17.06 3.16 18.34
CA ASN A 19 -17.65 3.07 19.68
C ASN A 19 -17.00 1.90 20.44
N LYS A 20 -16.42 2.16 21.62
CA LYS A 20 -15.60 1.23 22.43
C LYS A 20 -16.40 0.12 23.15
N THR A 21 -17.66 -0.10 22.80
CA THR A 21 -18.59 -0.99 23.52
C THR A 21 -19.15 -2.05 22.58
N GLY A 22 -18.45 -3.19 22.41
CA GLY A 22 -18.97 -4.48 21.94
C GLY A 22 -19.79 -4.56 20.63
N SER A 23 -20.06 -3.44 19.96
CA SER A 23 -20.94 -3.31 18.82
C SER A 23 -20.14 -3.58 17.55
N THR A 24 -20.66 -4.45 16.69
CA THR A 24 -20.07 -4.68 15.36
C THR A 24 -20.09 -3.37 14.59
N SER A 25 -18.92 -2.87 14.20
CA SER A 25 -18.83 -1.63 13.40
C SER A 25 -19.73 -1.72 12.16
N THR A 26 -20.29 -0.59 11.70
CA THR A 26 -21.10 -0.52 10.47
C THR A 26 -20.42 -1.24 9.31
N LYS A 27 -19.10 -1.04 9.14
CA LYS A 27 -18.29 -1.75 8.15
C LYS A 27 -18.35 -3.28 8.29
N SER A 28 -18.30 -3.80 9.52
CA SER A 28 -18.43 -5.25 9.77
C SER A 28 -19.81 -5.77 9.42
N GLN A 29 -20.87 -5.02 9.73
CA GLN A 29 -22.24 -5.38 9.36
C GLN A 29 -22.43 -5.37 7.83
N CYS A 30 -21.91 -4.35 7.15
CA CYS A 30 -21.94 -4.29 5.69
C CYS A 30 -21.17 -5.45 5.03
N LYS A 31 -20.00 -5.82 5.57
CA LYS A 31 -19.27 -7.01 5.12
C LYS A 31 -20.05 -8.30 5.34
N GLN A 32 -20.78 -8.40 6.46
CA GLN A 32 -21.65 -9.53 6.72
C GLN A 32 -22.78 -9.58 5.69
N ILE A 33 -23.46 -8.47 5.43
CA ILE A 33 -24.51 -8.37 4.40
C ILE A 33 -23.95 -8.80 3.05
N ALA A 34 -22.84 -8.21 2.58
CA ALA A 34 -22.22 -8.55 1.30
C ALA A 34 -21.85 -10.04 1.20
N LYS A 35 -21.34 -10.64 2.28
CA LYS A 35 -20.99 -12.07 2.32
C LYS A 35 -22.22 -12.96 2.24
N LEU A 36 -23.29 -12.61 2.96
CA LEU A 36 -24.55 -13.35 2.92
C LEU A 36 -25.19 -13.23 1.53
N THR A 37 -25.20 -12.03 0.94
CA THR A 37 -25.70 -11.79 -0.42
C THR A 37 -24.93 -12.65 -1.43
N ALA A 38 -23.59 -12.62 -1.40
CA ALA A 38 -22.77 -13.44 -2.30
C ALA A 38 -23.00 -14.96 -2.12
N LEU A 39 -23.30 -15.41 -0.90
CA LEU A 39 -23.63 -16.82 -0.65
C LEU A 39 -24.99 -17.20 -1.26
N VAL A 40 -25.99 -16.34 -1.12
CA VAL A 40 -27.31 -16.52 -1.71
C VAL A 40 -27.23 -16.49 -3.24
N ASP A 41 -26.52 -15.52 -3.81
CA ASP A 41 -26.30 -15.41 -5.25
C ASP A 41 -25.60 -16.66 -5.80
N LEU A 42 -24.54 -17.13 -5.12
CA LEU A 42 -23.85 -18.36 -5.50
C LEU A 42 -24.79 -19.57 -5.45
N ALA A 43 -25.60 -19.72 -4.40
CA ALA A 43 -26.53 -20.83 -4.26
C ALA A 43 -27.65 -20.82 -5.31
N SER A 44 -28.03 -19.64 -5.79
CA SER A 44 -29.03 -19.46 -6.85
C SER A 44 -28.51 -19.78 -8.26
N ASN A 45 -27.18 -19.73 -8.46
CA ASN A 45 -26.54 -20.06 -9.72
C ASN A 45 -26.02 -21.51 -9.71
N THR A 46 -26.84 -22.44 -10.18
CA THR A 46 -26.55 -23.89 -10.14
C THR A 46 -25.19 -24.23 -10.77
N THR A 47 -24.86 -23.68 -11.94
CA THR A 47 -23.59 -23.94 -12.63
C THR A 47 -22.39 -23.43 -11.82
N ALA A 48 -22.44 -22.21 -11.29
CA ALA A 48 -21.37 -21.65 -10.47
C ALA A 48 -21.22 -22.41 -9.14
N LEU A 49 -22.34 -22.83 -8.56
CA LEU A 49 -22.39 -23.63 -7.34
C LEU A 49 -21.75 -25.01 -7.54
N GLU A 50 -22.13 -25.73 -8.59
CA GLU A 50 -21.57 -27.04 -8.94
C GLU A 50 -20.08 -26.95 -9.22
N ALA A 51 -19.63 -25.94 -9.98
CA ALA A 51 -18.22 -25.67 -10.23
C ALA A 51 -17.45 -25.41 -8.92
N LYS A 52 -18.01 -24.59 -8.02
CA LYS A 52 -17.41 -24.30 -6.71
C LYS A 52 -17.35 -25.54 -5.81
N ALA A 53 -18.39 -26.38 -5.86
CA ALA A 53 -18.49 -27.63 -5.13
C ALA A 53 -17.68 -28.78 -5.76
N LYS A 54 -17.12 -28.58 -6.97
CA LYS A 54 -16.46 -29.60 -7.78
C LYS A 54 -17.39 -30.81 -8.05
N ASN A 55 -18.65 -30.52 -8.37
CA ASN A 55 -19.70 -31.52 -8.60
C ASN A 55 -19.94 -32.49 -7.42
N ASN A 56 -19.60 -32.08 -6.19
CA ASN A 56 -19.86 -32.88 -5.00
C ASN A 56 -21.23 -32.52 -4.42
N ALA A 57 -22.19 -33.44 -4.53
CA ALA A 57 -23.58 -33.25 -4.09
C ALA A 57 -23.69 -32.81 -2.62
N THR A 58 -22.98 -33.45 -1.69
CA THR A 58 -23.01 -33.10 -0.26
C THR A 58 -22.53 -31.67 0.00
N LYS A 59 -21.55 -31.17 -0.78
CA LYS A 59 -21.09 -29.78 -0.68
C LYS A 59 -22.12 -28.81 -1.25
N VAL A 60 -22.78 -29.16 -2.34
CA VAL A 60 -23.88 -28.37 -2.92
C VAL A 60 -24.99 -28.21 -1.89
N GLU A 61 -25.46 -29.32 -1.30
CA GLU A 61 -26.49 -29.31 -0.26
C GLU A 61 -26.07 -28.48 0.97
N ASN A 62 -24.82 -28.61 1.43
CA ASN A 62 -24.32 -27.82 2.56
C ASN A 62 -24.30 -26.31 2.28
N ILE A 63 -23.95 -25.91 1.05
CA ILE A 63 -23.94 -24.50 0.65
C ILE A 63 -25.38 -23.98 0.53
N GLN A 64 -26.29 -24.75 -0.05
CA GLN A 64 -27.71 -24.39 -0.15
C GLN A 64 -28.35 -24.23 1.23
N ALA A 65 -28.07 -25.13 2.17
CA ALA A 65 -28.55 -25.01 3.55
C ALA A 65 -28.07 -23.71 4.21
N LYS A 66 -26.76 -23.40 4.11
CA LYS A 66 -26.21 -22.13 4.62
C LYS A 66 -26.77 -20.91 3.92
N ALA A 67 -27.09 -21.00 2.63
CA ALA A 67 -27.71 -19.92 1.89
C ALA A 67 -29.15 -19.67 2.38
N SER A 68 -29.91 -20.72 2.69
CA SER A 68 -31.24 -20.59 3.31
C SER A 68 -31.17 -19.87 4.66
N ASP A 69 -30.22 -20.24 5.53
CA ASP A 69 -29.99 -19.54 6.80
C ASP A 69 -29.57 -18.07 6.58
N ALA A 70 -28.77 -17.82 5.53
CA ALA A 70 -28.34 -16.50 5.15
C ALA A 70 -29.48 -15.60 4.65
N VAL A 71 -30.48 -16.15 3.96
CA VAL A 71 -31.68 -15.40 3.53
C VAL A 71 -32.44 -14.84 4.75
N ALA A 72 -32.64 -15.65 5.79
CA ALA A 72 -33.31 -15.19 7.01
C ALA A 72 -32.52 -14.08 7.72
N SER A 73 -31.19 -14.22 7.77
CA SER A 73 -30.29 -13.22 8.34
C SER A 73 -30.28 -11.91 7.53
N LEU A 74 -30.27 -12.00 6.20
CA LEU A 74 -30.36 -10.85 5.30
C LEU A 74 -31.69 -10.13 5.46
N ALA A 75 -32.81 -10.84 5.54
CA ALA A 75 -34.11 -10.23 5.74
C ALA A 75 -34.14 -9.36 7.00
N THR A 76 -33.53 -9.83 8.10
CA THR A 76 -33.40 -9.04 9.33
C THR A 76 -32.50 -7.81 9.14
N LEU A 77 -31.30 -8.01 8.59
CA LEU A 77 -30.31 -6.93 8.44
C LEU A 77 -30.77 -5.82 7.46
N THR A 78 -31.51 -6.20 6.42
CA THR A 78 -31.98 -5.27 5.37
C THR A 78 -33.18 -4.42 5.79
N THR A 79 -33.83 -4.72 6.92
CA THR A 79 -34.91 -3.89 7.48
C THR A 79 -34.44 -2.50 7.93
N ASN A 80 -33.14 -2.35 8.24
CA ASN A 80 -32.57 -1.08 8.64
C ASN A 80 -32.11 -0.30 7.40
N SER A 81 -32.98 0.58 6.89
CA SER A 81 -32.69 1.38 5.69
C SER A 81 -31.42 2.22 5.82
N THR A 82 -31.22 2.87 6.97
CA THR A 82 -30.00 3.66 7.25
C THR A 82 -28.72 2.83 7.16
N LEU A 83 -28.76 1.59 7.67
CA LEU A 83 -27.64 0.66 7.54
C LEU A 83 -27.40 0.29 6.07
N MET A 84 -28.46 0.01 5.30
CA MET A 84 -28.36 -0.34 3.88
C MET A 84 -27.77 0.80 3.05
N ASP A 85 -28.18 2.05 3.30
CA ASP A 85 -27.61 3.23 2.64
C ASP A 85 -26.12 3.39 2.96
N ALA A 86 -25.73 3.19 4.23
CA ALA A 86 -24.32 3.21 4.62
C ALA A 86 -23.53 2.07 3.95
N CYS A 87 -24.12 0.88 3.84
CA CYS A 87 -23.49 -0.26 3.19
C CYS A 87 -23.32 -0.07 1.68
N ALA A 88 -24.28 0.57 1.01
CA ALA A 88 -24.16 0.90 -0.41
C ALA A 88 -22.98 1.86 -0.66
N GLN A 89 -22.82 2.88 0.19
CA GLN A 89 -21.68 3.80 0.11
C GLN A 89 -20.35 3.08 0.38
N ILE A 90 -20.28 2.26 1.43
CA ILE A 90 -19.07 1.47 1.75
C ILE A 90 -18.73 0.51 0.61
N ALA A 91 -19.71 -0.18 0.04
CA ALA A 91 -19.50 -1.09 -1.08
C ALA A 91 -18.96 -0.35 -2.31
N SER A 92 -19.44 0.87 -2.59
CA SER A 92 -18.91 1.69 -3.68
C SER A 92 -17.45 2.07 -3.45
N VAL A 93 -17.07 2.42 -2.22
CA VAL A 93 -15.68 2.73 -1.86
C VAL A 93 -14.80 1.48 -1.96
N GLU A 94 -15.26 0.35 -1.43
CA GLU A 94 -14.53 -0.93 -1.51
C GLU A 94 -14.36 -1.39 -2.97
N ALA A 95 -15.35 -1.17 -3.85
CA ALA A 95 -15.23 -1.44 -5.27
C ALA A 95 -14.18 -0.56 -5.96
N MET A 96 -14.07 0.72 -5.58
CA MET A 96 -13.00 1.60 -6.07
C MET A 96 -11.62 1.14 -5.57
N ASP A 97 -11.50 0.77 -4.29
CA ASP A 97 -10.25 0.22 -3.73
C ASP A 97 -9.80 -1.07 -4.44
N ASP A 98 -10.73 -1.98 -4.71
CA ASP A 98 -10.47 -3.23 -5.42
C ASP A 98 -10.08 -2.98 -6.88
N ALA A 99 -10.71 -2.01 -7.53
CA ALA A 99 -10.37 -1.59 -8.88
C ALA A 99 -8.95 -0.99 -8.93
N CYS A 100 -8.59 -0.10 -8.01
CA CYS A 100 -7.22 0.43 -7.90
C CYS A 100 -6.18 -0.66 -7.64
N SER A 101 -6.49 -1.59 -6.74
CA SER A 101 -5.63 -2.74 -6.45
C SER A 101 -5.45 -3.65 -7.67
N SER A 102 -6.48 -3.76 -8.50
CA SER A 102 -6.42 -4.51 -9.76
C SER A 102 -5.59 -3.80 -10.81
N MET A 103 -5.73 -2.47 -10.94
CA MET A 103 -4.89 -1.66 -11.83
C MET A 103 -3.40 -1.83 -11.51
N ALA A 104 -3.00 -1.65 -10.25
CA ALA A 104 -1.61 -1.81 -9.82
C ALA A 104 -1.06 -3.23 -10.10
N LYS A 105 -1.90 -4.28 -9.93
CA LYS A 105 -1.52 -5.65 -10.27
C LYS A 105 -1.33 -5.85 -11.78
N PHE A 106 -2.19 -5.25 -12.59
CA PHE A 106 -2.06 -5.32 -14.05
C PHE A 106 -0.81 -4.58 -14.53
N GLU A 107 -0.56 -3.37 -14.02
CA GLU A 107 0.66 -2.61 -14.30
C GLU A 107 1.92 -3.41 -13.94
N SER A 108 1.96 -4.02 -12.75
CA SER A 108 3.09 -4.87 -12.33
C SER A 108 3.28 -6.09 -13.23
N LEU A 109 2.19 -6.73 -13.65
CA LEU A 109 2.24 -7.88 -14.55
C LEU A 109 2.75 -7.48 -15.95
N ILE A 110 2.31 -6.34 -16.47
CA ILE A 110 2.75 -5.78 -17.75
C ILE A 110 4.23 -5.43 -17.68
N ALA A 111 4.67 -4.77 -16.60
CA ALA A 111 6.07 -4.43 -16.38
C ALA A 111 6.97 -5.67 -16.28
N LEU A 112 6.51 -6.73 -15.58
CA LEU A 112 7.23 -8.00 -15.52
C LEU A 112 7.35 -8.65 -16.90
N ALA A 113 6.28 -8.68 -17.69
CA ALA A 113 6.30 -9.27 -19.02
C ALA A 113 7.18 -8.49 -20.01
N ALA A 114 7.32 -7.18 -19.83
CA ALA A 114 8.18 -6.31 -20.64
C ALA A 114 9.68 -6.40 -20.24
N ASN A 115 10.00 -6.90 -19.04
CA ASN A 115 11.38 -7.07 -18.58
C ASN A 115 11.83 -8.52 -18.76
N THR A 116 12.51 -8.80 -19.88
CA THR A 116 12.93 -10.15 -20.26
C THR A 116 13.76 -10.83 -19.17
N THR A 117 14.73 -10.15 -18.57
CA THR A 117 15.56 -10.73 -17.50
C THR A 117 14.73 -11.10 -16.27
N ALA A 118 13.88 -10.20 -15.78
CA ALA A 118 13.03 -10.48 -14.63
C ALA A 118 12.00 -11.58 -14.93
N LEU A 119 11.50 -11.64 -16.16
CA LEU A 119 10.60 -12.69 -16.63
C LEU A 119 11.30 -14.05 -16.68
N ASP A 120 12.51 -14.11 -17.22
CA ASP A 120 13.32 -15.32 -17.30
C ASP A 120 13.71 -15.82 -15.91
N ASP A 121 14.11 -14.93 -15.01
CA ASP A 121 14.37 -15.25 -13.60
C ASP A 121 13.11 -15.82 -12.91
N LYS A 122 11.96 -15.16 -13.11
CA LYS A 122 10.68 -15.58 -12.53
C LYS A 122 10.23 -16.94 -13.05
N THR A 123 10.50 -17.23 -14.31
CA THR A 123 10.08 -18.45 -14.99
C THR A 123 11.13 -19.55 -14.94
N LYS A 124 12.34 -19.24 -14.46
CA LYS A 124 13.52 -20.12 -14.50
C LYS A 124 13.85 -20.54 -15.94
N ASN A 125 13.82 -19.59 -16.86
CA ASN A 125 14.02 -19.80 -18.31
C ASN A 125 13.02 -20.81 -18.93
N ASN A 126 11.84 -20.98 -18.34
CA ASN A 126 10.82 -21.88 -18.88
C ASN A 126 9.94 -21.14 -19.89
N ALA A 127 10.15 -21.42 -21.18
CA ALA A 127 9.46 -20.76 -22.29
C ALA A 127 7.92 -20.83 -22.19
N THR A 128 7.35 -21.97 -21.78
CA THR A 128 5.89 -22.13 -21.65
C THR A 128 5.31 -21.25 -20.54
N LYS A 129 6.01 -21.15 -19.40
CA LYS A 129 5.60 -20.25 -18.31
C LYS A 129 5.74 -18.78 -18.71
N ALA A 130 6.83 -18.42 -19.39
CA ALA A 130 7.03 -17.07 -19.90
C ALA A 130 5.91 -16.67 -20.87
N ALA A 131 5.59 -17.53 -21.85
CA ALA A 131 4.49 -17.31 -22.78
C ALA A 131 3.13 -17.17 -22.06
N SER A 132 2.88 -17.97 -21.02
CA SER A 132 1.66 -17.85 -20.20
C SER A 132 1.58 -16.51 -19.47
N ILE A 133 2.70 -15.98 -18.96
CA ILE A 133 2.75 -14.66 -18.31
C ILE A 133 2.52 -13.55 -19.33
N VAL A 134 3.16 -13.62 -20.50
CA VAL A 134 2.98 -12.65 -21.59
C VAL A 134 1.51 -12.62 -22.03
N ALA A 135 0.87 -13.76 -22.23
CA ALA A 135 -0.55 -13.82 -22.58
C ALA A 135 -1.45 -13.21 -21.50
N LYS A 136 -1.17 -13.46 -20.21
CA LYS A 136 -1.87 -12.83 -19.10
C LYS A 136 -1.64 -11.32 -19.04
N ALA A 137 -0.42 -10.86 -19.34
CA ALA A 137 -0.08 -9.44 -19.40
C ALA A 137 -0.84 -8.72 -20.53
N SER A 138 -0.99 -9.34 -21.70
CA SER A 138 -1.81 -8.80 -22.79
C SER A 138 -3.28 -8.66 -22.38
N SER A 139 -3.86 -9.67 -21.72
CA SER A 139 -5.23 -9.57 -21.18
C SER A 139 -5.35 -8.51 -20.07
N ALA A 140 -4.32 -8.40 -19.23
CA ALA A 140 -4.25 -7.38 -18.18
C ALA A 140 -4.17 -5.96 -18.75
N ALA A 141 -3.46 -5.75 -19.87
CA ALA A 141 -3.40 -4.46 -20.56
C ALA A 141 -4.79 -4.01 -21.01
N THR A 142 -5.57 -4.87 -21.67
CA THR A 142 -6.95 -4.54 -22.08
C THR A 142 -7.84 -4.18 -20.89
N LYS A 143 -7.71 -4.89 -19.75
CA LYS A 143 -8.47 -4.60 -18.53
C LYS A 143 -8.01 -3.30 -17.87
N LEU A 144 -6.71 -3.03 -17.89
CA LEU A 144 -6.13 -1.80 -17.37
C LEU A 144 -6.64 -0.60 -18.18
N ASP A 145 -6.65 -0.68 -19.51
CA ASP A 145 -7.18 0.38 -20.38
C ASP A 145 -8.66 0.66 -20.09
N ALA A 146 -9.46 -0.40 -19.92
CA ALA A 146 -10.86 -0.27 -19.56
C ALA A 146 -11.04 0.45 -18.20
N LEU A 147 -10.27 0.07 -17.18
CA LEU A 147 -10.33 0.72 -15.86
C LEU A 147 -9.79 2.16 -15.90
N ALA A 148 -8.69 2.40 -16.62
CA ALA A 148 -8.03 3.69 -16.74
C ALA A 148 -8.90 4.72 -17.48
N SER A 149 -9.80 4.28 -18.36
CA SER A 149 -10.77 5.15 -19.04
C SER A 149 -11.75 5.83 -18.07
N ASN A 150 -11.95 5.28 -16.87
CA ASN A 150 -12.80 5.88 -15.85
C ASN A 150 -12.03 6.97 -15.08
N THR A 151 -12.25 8.23 -15.43
CA THR A 151 -11.54 9.38 -14.84
C THR A 151 -11.79 9.54 -13.33
N THR A 152 -12.97 9.15 -12.83
CA THR A 152 -13.27 9.20 -11.39
C THR A 152 -12.45 8.15 -10.64
N LEU A 153 -12.39 6.93 -11.19
CA LEU A 153 -11.58 5.85 -10.62
C LEU A 153 -10.09 6.21 -10.62
N THR A 154 -9.53 6.70 -11.72
CA THR A 154 -8.10 7.06 -11.78
C THR A 154 -7.74 8.17 -10.81
N GLN A 155 -8.60 9.18 -10.65
CA GLN A 155 -8.43 10.22 -9.62
C GLN A 155 -8.49 9.64 -8.20
N TYR A 156 -9.45 8.74 -7.94
CA TYR A 156 -9.53 8.01 -6.66
C TYR A 156 -8.23 7.24 -6.39
N CYS A 157 -7.75 6.46 -7.36
CA CYS A 157 -6.54 5.65 -7.21
C CYS A 157 -5.29 6.50 -6.94
N ALA A 158 -5.17 7.65 -7.60
CA ALA A 158 -4.07 8.58 -7.38
C ALA A 158 -4.06 9.14 -5.94
N VAL A 159 -5.24 9.54 -5.42
CA VAL A 159 -5.37 9.97 -4.02
C VAL A 159 -5.04 8.83 -3.07
N GLN A 160 -5.55 7.62 -3.35
CA GLN A 160 -5.31 6.45 -2.50
C GLN A 160 -3.83 6.03 -2.47
N SER A 161 -3.14 6.11 -3.60
CA SER A 161 -1.69 5.93 -3.69
C SER A 161 -0.96 6.95 -2.82
N SER A 162 -1.34 8.23 -2.93
CA SER A 162 -0.77 9.30 -2.10
C SER A 162 -0.99 9.05 -0.61
N LEU A 163 -2.18 8.60 -0.19
CA LEU A 163 -2.45 8.22 1.20
C LEU A 163 -1.62 7.02 1.67
N SER A 164 -1.33 6.06 0.79
CA SER A 164 -0.41 4.97 1.07
C SER A 164 1.01 5.48 1.28
N ASP A 165 1.48 6.39 0.43
CA ASP A 165 2.79 7.02 0.55
C ASP A 165 2.92 7.83 1.85
N CYS A 166 1.86 8.53 2.26
CA CYS A 166 1.80 9.20 3.56
C CYS A 166 1.99 8.23 4.74
N LYS A 167 1.36 7.04 4.69
CA LYS A 167 1.56 5.99 5.70
C LYS A 167 2.96 5.40 5.65
N SER A 168 3.57 5.30 4.46
CA SER A 168 4.96 4.90 4.31
C SER A 168 5.88 5.92 4.96
N ILE A 169 5.68 7.22 4.73
CA ILE A 169 6.40 8.31 5.41
C ILE A 169 6.33 8.15 6.93
N GLU A 170 5.14 7.94 7.51
CA GLU A 170 4.97 7.75 8.96
C GLU A 170 5.77 6.53 9.48
N LYS A 171 5.76 5.41 8.74
CA LYS A 171 6.53 4.21 9.09
C LYS A 171 8.03 4.43 8.99
N LEU A 172 8.49 5.14 7.96
CA LEU A 172 9.90 5.49 7.78
C LEU A 172 10.38 6.37 8.93
N GLN A 173 9.60 7.40 9.31
CA GLN A 173 9.89 8.24 10.48
C GLN A 173 10.00 7.42 11.77
N LYS A 174 9.05 6.51 12.04
CA LYS A 174 9.11 5.63 13.23
C LYS A 174 10.33 4.71 13.21
N THR A 175 10.72 4.23 12.04
CA THR A 175 11.92 3.40 11.85
C THR A 175 13.18 4.19 12.19
N ILE A 176 13.29 5.42 11.67
CA ILE A 176 14.42 6.32 11.93
C ILE A 176 14.49 6.66 13.42
N ALA A 177 13.38 7.07 14.04
CA ALA A 177 13.31 7.42 15.46
C ALA A 177 13.68 6.23 16.38
N SER A 178 13.25 5.02 16.02
CA SER A 178 13.61 3.81 16.77
C SER A 178 15.10 3.49 16.64
N ALA A 179 15.70 3.74 15.48
CA ALA A 179 17.10 3.44 15.24
C ALA A 179 18.06 4.49 15.80
N SER A 180 17.61 5.74 15.96
CA SER A 180 18.41 6.81 16.59
C SER A 180 18.49 6.67 18.11
N ASN A 181 17.62 5.85 18.74
CA ASN A 181 17.66 5.60 20.18
C ASN A 181 18.58 4.40 20.49
N THR A 182 19.89 4.68 20.56
CA THR A 182 20.91 3.66 20.85
C THR A 182 20.64 2.89 22.14
N THR A 183 20.23 3.57 23.22
CA THR A 183 19.89 2.91 24.50
C THR A 183 18.71 1.94 24.37
N ALA A 184 17.67 2.29 23.61
CA ALA A 184 16.54 1.38 23.36
C ALA A 184 16.94 0.19 22.46
N LEU A 185 17.84 0.40 21.49
CA LEU A 185 18.40 -0.67 20.68
C LEU A 185 19.25 -1.62 21.53
N GLU A 186 20.12 -1.09 22.38
CA GLU A 186 20.96 -1.87 23.32
C GLU A 186 20.10 -2.63 24.33
N ALA A 187 19.04 -2.02 24.87
CA ALA A 187 18.10 -2.71 25.76
C ALA A 187 17.35 -3.86 25.05
N LYS A 188 17.06 -3.70 23.74
CA LYS A 188 16.31 -4.70 22.95
C LYS A 188 17.17 -5.83 22.40
N PHE A 189 18.41 -5.52 21.99
CA PHE A 189 19.30 -6.46 21.33
C PHE A 189 20.51 -6.85 22.19
N GLY A 190 20.63 -6.30 23.40
CA GLY A 190 21.83 -6.44 24.23
C GLY A 190 23.05 -5.87 23.50
N SER A 191 24.19 -6.53 23.69
CA SER A 191 25.44 -6.19 23.01
C SER A 191 25.56 -6.82 21.60
N ASP A 192 24.47 -7.25 20.97
CA ASP A 192 24.49 -7.81 19.60
C ASP A 192 24.69 -6.70 18.56
N THR A 193 25.96 -6.35 18.34
CA THR A 193 26.39 -5.27 17.44
C THR A 193 25.92 -5.48 15.99
N LYS A 194 25.75 -6.73 15.53
CA LYS A 194 25.27 -7.02 14.16
C LYS A 194 23.81 -6.65 13.99
N LYS A 195 22.96 -6.95 14.97
CA LYS A 195 21.54 -6.55 14.95
C LYS A 195 21.39 -5.03 15.05
N ILE A 196 22.16 -4.39 15.93
CA ILE A 196 22.17 -2.92 16.07
C ILE A 196 22.57 -2.27 14.75
N ALA A 197 23.68 -2.71 14.13
CA ALA A 197 24.14 -2.20 12.84
C ALA A 197 23.12 -2.46 11.72
N SER A 198 22.43 -3.60 11.72
CA SER A 198 21.37 -3.90 10.75
C SER A 198 20.18 -2.94 10.87
N VAL A 199 19.76 -2.59 12.10
CA VAL A 199 18.68 -1.63 12.33
C VAL A 199 19.10 -0.22 11.91
N GLN A 200 20.33 0.20 12.25
CA GLN A 200 20.89 1.48 11.80
C GLN A 200 20.97 1.56 10.27
N SER A 201 21.43 0.51 9.60
CA SER A 201 21.47 0.44 8.13
C SER A 201 20.08 0.56 7.50
N LYS A 202 19.06 -0.11 8.07
CA LYS A 202 17.66 0.05 7.64
C LYS A 202 17.17 1.48 7.82
N ALA A 203 17.57 2.16 8.90
CA ALA A 203 17.22 3.56 9.12
C ALA A 203 17.89 4.51 8.12
N THR A 204 19.14 4.25 7.71
CA THR A 204 19.80 5.02 6.64
C THR A 204 19.05 4.90 5.31
N LYS A 205 18.64 3.67 4.93
CA LYS A 205 17.80 3.45 3.74
C LYS A 205 16.45 4.17 3.88
N ALA A 206 15.82 4.03 5.05
CA ALA A 206 14.55 4.70 5.32
C ALA A 206 14.66 6.23 5.27
N SER A 207 15.78 6.80 5.72
CA SER A 207 16.06 8.24 5.62
C SER A 207 16.17 8.70 4.17
N THR A 208 16.82 7.91 3.31
CA THR A 208 16.95 8.21 1.88
C THR A 208 15.58 8.18 1.19
N GLU A 209 14.79 7.15 1.44
CA GLU A 209 13.43 7.01 0.90
C GLU A 209 12.50 8.12 1.42
N LEU A 210 12.62 8.46 2.70
CA LEU A 210 11.86 9.54 3.32
C LEU A 210 12.19 10.88 2.68
N ALA A 211 13.47 11.17 2.40
CA ALA A 211 13.89 12.40 1.73
C ALA A 211 13.32 12.47 0.31
N ALA A 212 13.32 11.35 -0.43
CA ALA A 212 12.73 11.28 -1.77
C ALA A 212 11.22 11.59 -1.72
N LEU A 213 10.46 10.96 -0.82
CA LEU A 213 9.02 11.18 -0.67
C LEU A 213 8.68 12.59 -0.16
N SER A 214 9.48 13.11 0.78
CA SER A 214 9.23 14.44 1.39
C SER A 214 9.55 15.61 0.45
N SER A 215 10.25 15.36 -0.67
CA SER A 215 10.48 16.39 -1.70
C SER A 215 9.24 16.74 -2.51
N ASN A 216 8.18 15.92 -2.44
CA ASN A 216 6.93 16.15 -3.15
C ASN A 216 5.95 16.97 -2.27
N SER A 217 5.87 18.28 -2.52
CA SER A 217 5.02 19.19 -1.74
C SER A 217 3.53 18.82 -1.81
N THR A 218 3.04 18.41 -2.98
CA THR A 218 1.65 17.96 -3.16
C THR A 218 1.33 16.75 -2.29
N LEU A 219 2.26 15.80 -2.19
CA LEU A 219 2.11 14.65 -1.29
C LEU A 219 2.03 15.10 0.17
N LEU A 220 2.91 16.01 0.61
CA LEU A 220 2.89 16.52 1.98
C LEU A 220 1.58 17.24 2.32
N ASP A 221 1.02 18.01 1.38
CA ASP A 221 -0.27 18.67 1.54
C ASP A 221 -1.40 17.64 1.71
N ILE A 222 -1.41 16.59 0.89
CA ILE A 222 -2.35 15.47 1.01
C ILE A 222 -2.20 14.80 2.39
N CYS A 223 -0.97 14.50 2.82
CA CYS A 223 -0.72 13.87 4.12
C CYS A 223 -1.22 14.74 5.27
N SER A 224 -0.96 16.05 5.23
CA SER A 224 -1.40 17.00 6.24
C SER A 224 -2.93 17.09 6.28
N SER A 225 -3.60 17.15 5.11
CA SER A 225 -5.06 17.15 5.01
C SER A 225 -5.69 15.85 5.51
N ALA A 226 -4.97 14.73 5.44
CA ALA A 226 -5.36 13.43 5.99
C ALA A 226 -5.06 13.30 7.49
N GLY A 227 -4.52 14.34 8.14
CA GLY A 227 -4.13 14.32 9.55
C GLY A 227 -2.86 13.52 9.86
N ILE A 228 -2.07 13.18 8.83
CA ILE A 228 -0.80 12.47 8.98
C ILE A 228 0.31 13.51 9.16
N ASN A 229 0.86 13.59 10.37
CA ASN A 229 1.88 14.58 10.70
C ASN A 229 3.22 14.22 10.05
N VAL A 230 3.54 14.89 8.95
CA VAL A 230 4.77 14.70 8.18
C VAL A 230 5.89 15.72 8.54
N ALA A 231 5.63 16.66 9.46
CA ALA A 231 6.53 17.77 9.76
C ALA A 231 7.88 17.35 10.37
N ALA A 232 7.97 16.18 11.03
CA ALA A 232 9.22 15.68 11.61
C ALA A 232 10.23 15.18 10.55
N ALA A 233 9.78 14.82 9.35
CA ALA A 233 10.65 14.28 8.30
C ALA A 233 11.62 15.30 7.69
N ALA A 234 11.16 16.54 7.48
CA ALA A 234 11.96 17.59 6.86
C ALA A 234 13.15 18.02 7.75
N ALA A 235 12.95 18.05 9.07
CA ALA A 235 13.99 18.43 10.02
C ALA A 235 15.06 17.33 10.24
N ALA A 236 14.68 16.05 10.15
CA ALA A 236 15.59 14.92 10.26
C ALA A 236 16.51 14.75 9.03
N ALA A 237 16.01 15.05 7.82
CA ALA A 237 16.81 15.02 6.60
C ALA A 237 17.93 16.07 6.62
N ALA A 238 17.62 17.29 7.09
CA ALA A 238 18.59 18.39 7.18
C ALA A 238 19.72 18.15 8.21
N SER A 239 19.47 17.37 9.26
CA SER A 239 20.45 17.10 10.33
C SER A 239 21.41 15.95 10.02
N SER A 240 21.05 15.04 9.11
CA SER A 240 21.88 13.86 8.77
C SER A 240 23.10 14.12 7.87
N THR A 241 23.25 15.34 7.32
CA THR A 241 24.40 15.71 6.46
C THR A 241 25.56 16.36 7.25
N SER A 242 25.42 16.61 8.55
CA SER A 242 26.34 17.51 9.28
C SER A 242 27.24 16.86 10.34
N SER A 243 27.24 15.53 10.51
CA SER A 243 28.05 14.85 11.52
C SER A 243 29.01 13.82 10.95
N SER A 244 29.84 14.22 9.97
CA SER A 244 31.17 13.65 9.85
C SER A 244 32.03 14.24 10.98
N THR A 245 31.95 13.62 12.16
CA THR A 245 32.82 13.90 13.29
C THR A 245 34.25 13.68 12.84
N ALA A 246 34.96 14.78 12.59
CA ALA A 246 36.41 14.79 12.41
C ALA A 246 37.03 14.30 13.72
N THR A 247 37.52 13.07 13.72
CA THR A 247 38.41 12.56 14.76
C THR A 247 39.69 13.38 14.70
N ALA A 248 39.79 14.40 15.56
CA ALA A 248 40.98 15.22 15.71
C ALA A 248 42.13 14.35 16.26
N SER A 249 42.90 13.73 15.37
CA SER A 249 44.20 13.18 15.71
C SER A 249 45.20 14.33 15.69
N LYS A 250 45.65 14.74 16.88
CA LYS A 250 46.76 15.69 17.02
C LYS A 250 48.03 15.04 16.47
N THR A 251 48.50 15.49 15.32
CA THR A 251 49.90 15.33 14.93
C THR A 251 50.36 16.62 14.28
N SER A 252 51.22 17.32 15.00
CA SER A 252 51.89 18.56 14.60
C SER A 252 52.78 18.32 13.38
N GLY A 253 52.71 19.18 12.36
CA GLY A 253 53.79 19.29 11.36
C GLY A 253 53.41 19.76 9.97
N ALA A 254 53.72 21.03 9.68
CA ALA A 254 54.15 21.61 8.40
C ALA A 254 53.18 21.74 7.19
N MET A 255 53.01 23.01 6.80
CA MET A 255 52.69 23.62 5.49
C MET A 255 52.55 22.70 4.27
N ARG A 256 51.48 22.92 3.49
CA ARG A 256 51.54 23.59 2.17
C ARG A 256 50.15 23.91 1.61
N THR A 257 50.03 25.13 1.10
CA THR A 257 48.93 25.65 0.29
C THR A 257 48.90 24.98 -1.07
N ASP A 258 47.73 24.58 -1.56
CA ASP A 258 47.38 24.72 -2.97
C ASP A 258 45.86 24.79 -3.14
N ALA A 259 45.43 25.82 -3.87
CA ALA A 259 44.11 26.01 -4.39
C ALA A 259 43.80 24.96 -5.47
N TRP A 260 42.54 24.54 -5.63
CA TRP A 260 41.91 24.37 -6.95
C TRP A 260 40.42 23.96 -6.88
N SER A 261 39.68 24.63 -7.78
CA SER A 261 38.46 24.26 -8.50
C SER A 261 37.18 23.91 -7.75
N MET A 262 36.21 24.83 -7.86
CA MET A 262 34.78 24.54 -7.92
C MET A 262 34.49 23.62 -9.12
N GLY A 263 33.90 22.46 -8.84
CA GLY A 263 33.34 21.56 -9.85
C GLY A 263 31.85 21.37 -9.57
N ALA A 264 31.02 21.91 -10.45
CA ALA A 264 29.57 21.70 -10.46
C ALA A 264 29.26 20.21 -10.67
N LEU A 265 28.44 19.61 -9.79
CA LEU A 265 27.79 18.34 -10.05
C LEU A 265 26.31 18.59 -10.31
N SER A 266 25.96 18.65 -11.59
CA SER A 266 24.59 18.53 -12.08
C SER A 266 24.36 17.12 -12.62
N ALA A 267 23.19 16.58 -12.31
CA ALA A 267 22.49 15.46 -12.97
C ALA A 267 23.12 14.05 -12.88
N LEU A 268 22.48 13.17 -12.10
CA LEU A 268 22.01 11.83 -12.51
C LEU A 268 21.41 11.10 -11.31
N PHE A 269 20.07 11.08 -11.21
CA PHE A 269 19.35 9.98 -10.56
C PHE A 269 18.24 9.53 -11.49
N ALA A 270 18.66 8.81 -12.52
CA ALA A 270 17.79 7.92 -13.28
C ALA A 270 17.65 6.61 -12.50
N ALA A 271 16.40 6.18 -12.30
CA ALA A 271 15.92 4.82 -12.09
C ALA A 271 16.70 3.91 -11.11
N ALA A 272 16.19 3.80 -9.88
CA ALA A 272 16.38 2.60 -9.06
C ALA A 272 15.07 2.28 -8.30
N LEU A 273 14.02 1.93 -9.05
CA LEU A 273 12.85 1.22 -8.53
C LEU A 273 12.91 -0.22 -9.05
N SER A 274 13.84 -0.99 -8.51
CA SER A 274 13.81 -2.45 -8.59
C SER A 274 14.42 -3.00 -7.31
N VAL A 275 13.72 -3.95 -6.72
CA VAL A 275 14.06 -4.72 -5.52
C VAL A 275 13.56 -4.13 -4.19
N TYR A 276 12.25 -4.29 -3.94
CA TYR A 276 11.81 -4.78 -2.62
C TYR A 276 10.41 -5.44 -2.70
N MET A 277 10.40 -6.73 -3.06
CA MET A 277 9.31 -7.65 -2.71
C MET A 277 9.95 -8.98 -2.27
N ILE A 278 10.24 -9.08 -0.98
CA ILE A 278 10.25 -10.32 -0.20
C ILE A 278 9.46 -10.04 1.07
#